data_AF-A0A836U6D8-F1
#
_entry.id   AF-A0A836U6D8-F1
#
_cell.length_a   1.000
_cell.length_b   1.000
_cell.length_c   1.000
_cell.angle_alpha   90.00
_cell.angle_beta   90.00
_cell.angle_gamma   90.00
#
_symmetry.space_group_name_H-M   'P 1'
#
loop_
_entity.id
_entity.type
_entity.pdbx_description
1 polymer ?
#
loop_
_entity_poly.entity_id
_entity_poly.type
_entity_poly.pdbx_seq_one_letter_code
_entity_poly.pdbx_strand_id
1 'polypeptide(L)' 'TVIKRLNQQLGGKIPVIAAGGILTAADAEEKQAAGAALVQLYSGLIYRGPKLINDILKARTTP' A
#
# COMPACT_ATOMS: atom_id res chain seq x y z
N THR A 1 5.83 -9.32 7.24
CA THR A 1 4.93 -8.25 7.72
C THR A 1 3.60 -8.85 8.18
N VAL A 2 2.78 -8.11 8.93
CA VAL A 2 1.44 -8.56 9.36
C VAL A 2 0.55 -8.87 8.14
N ILE A 3 0.63 -8.05 7.09
CA ILE A 3 -0.09 -8.24 5.81
C ILE A 3 0.19 -9.62 5.22
N LYS A 4 1.47 -10.00 5.08
CA LYS A 4 1.86 -11.30 4.52
C LYS A 4 1.29 -12.47 5.32
N ARG A 5 1.34 -12.38 6.65
CA ARG A 5 0.80 -13.42 7.54
C ARG A 5 -0.71 -13.54 7.40
N LEU A 6 -1.44 -12.42 7.35
CA LEU A 6 -2.89 -12.42 7.15
C LEU A 6 -3.28 -12.97 5.77
N ASN A 7 -2.63 -12.51 4.70
CA ASN A 7 -2.92 -13.00 3.36
C ASN A 7 -2.74 -14.53 3.26
N GLN A 8 -1.65 -15.06 3.83
CA GLN A 8 -1.41 -16.51 3.91
C GLN A 8 -2.48 -17.27 4.69
N GLN A 9 -2.89 -16.77 5.86
CA GLN A 9 -3.93 -17.41 6.68
C GLN A 9 -5.31 -17.38 6.02
N LEU A 10 -5.60 -16.31 5.28
CA LEU A 10 -6.86 -16.13 4.54
C LEU A 10 -6.87 -16.87 3.20
N GLY A 11 -5.73 -17.43 2.78
CA GLY A 11 -5.58 -18.14 1.52
C GLY A 11 -5.97 -17.30 0.30
N GLY A 12 -5.77 -15.97 0.36
CA GLY A 12 -6.17 -15.03 -0.69
C GLY A 12 -7.69 -14.89 -0.92
N LYS A 13 -8.55 -15.52 -0.10
CA LYS A 13 -10.01 -15.50 -0.27
C LYS A 13 -10.66 -14.22 0.22
N ILE A 14 -10.01 -13.53 1.16
CA ILE A 14 -10.45 -12.24 1.70
C ILE A 14 -9.37 -11.21 1.37
N PRO A 15 -9.68 -10.13 0.63
CA PRO A 15 -8.70 -9.12 0.26
C PRO A 15 -8.22 -8.35 1.50
N VAL A 16 -6.90 -8.23 1.64
CA VAL A 16 -6.28 -7.44 2.71
C VAL A 16 -6.03 -6.02 2.21
N ILE A 17 -6.50 -5.01 2.95
CA ILE A 17 -6.21 -3.60 2.67
C ILE A 17 -5.16 -3.13 3.67
N ALA A 18 -4.04 -2.62 3.17
CA ALA A 18 -2.97 -2.11 4.02
C ALA A 18 -3.19 -0.62 4.34
N ALA A 19 -3.11 -0.28 5.62
CA ALA A 19 -3.19 1.10 6.09
C ALA A 19 -2.03 1.40 7.05
N GLY A 20 -1.57 2.66 7.03
CA GLY A 20 -0.59 3.18 7.97
C GLY A 20 0.85 3.19 7.44
N GLY A 21 1.56 4.29 7.73
CA GLY A 21 2.98 4.44 7.43
C GLY A 21 3.34 4.58 5.94
N ILE A 22 2.40 5.03 5.10
CA ILE A 22 2.63 5.20 3.66
C ILE A 22 2.91 6.68 3.38
N LEU A 23 4.19 7.03 3.17
CA LEU A 23 4.68 8.39 2.98
C LEU A 23 5.43 8.56 1.66
N THR A 24 5.68 7.46 0.95
CA THR A 24 6.37 7.39 -0.34
C THR A 24 5.72 6.34 -1.25
N ALA A 25 6.08 6.34 -2.53
CA ALA A 25 5.68 5.29 -3.47
C ALA A 25 6.20 3.91 -3.07
N ALA A 26 7.47 3.83 -2.62
CA ALA A 26 8.10 2.59 -2.17
C ALA A 26 7.36 1.95 -0.98
N ASP A 27 6.85 2.75 -0.04
CA ASP A 27 6.05 2.22 1.08
C ASP A 27 4.78 1.52 0.57
N ALA A 28 4.11 2.10 -0.43
CA ALA A 28 2.89 1.54 -1.02
C ALA A 28 3.19 0.25 -1.83
N GLU A 29 4.32 0.21 -2.53
CA GLU A 29 4.81 -0.98 -3.23
C GLU A 29 5.17 -2.10 -2.26
N GLU A 30 5.84 -1.80 -1.15
CA GLU A 30 6.18 -2.77 -0.12
C GLU A 30 4.92 -3.44 0.45
N LYS A 31 3.86 -2.67 0.71
CA LYS A 31 2.59 -3.22 1.21
C LYS A 31 1.90 -4.11 0.17
N GLN A 32 1.92 -3.71 -1.10
CA GLN A 32 1.35 -4.50 -2.20
C GLN A 32 2.15 -5.79 -2.41
N ALA A 33 3.48 -5.72 -2.44
CA ALA A 33 4.36 -6.89 -2.54
C ALA A 33 4.20 -7.85 -1.34
N ALA A 34 3.83 -7.33 -0.17
CA ALA A 34 3.46 -8.15 0.99
C ALA A 34 2.09 -8.85 0.85
N GLY A 35 1.34 -8.59 -0.21
CA GLY A 35 0.05 -9.21 -0.50
C GLY A 35 -1.17 -8.32 -0.17
N ALA A 36 -1.01 -7.01 0.01
CA ALA A 36 -2.16 -6.13 0.11
C ALA A 36 -2.84 -5.97 -1.26
N ALA A 37 -4.17 -6.10 -1.31
CA ALA A 37 -4.96 -5.84 -2.51
C ALA A 37 -5.08 -4.33 -2.78
N LEU A 38 -5.16 -3.53 -1.72
CA LEU A 38 -5.25 -2.07 -1.77
C LEU A 38 -4.41 -1.43 -0.66
N VAL A 39 -4.10 -0.15 -0.82
CA VAL A 39 -3.46 0.69 0.19
C VAL A 39 -4.34 1.88 0.55
N GLN A 40 -4.33 2.29 1.81
CA GLN A 40 -5.06 3.44 2.33
C GLN A 40 -4.10 4.50 2.89
N LEU A 41 -4.38 5.76 2.56
CA LEU A 41 -3.57 6.91 2.92
C LEU A 41 -4.36 7.81 3.88
N TYR A 42 -3.72 8.21 4.98
CA TYR A 42 -4.24 9.26 5.87
C TYR A 42 -3.12 10.22 6.24
N SER A 43 -2.21 9.82 7.15
CA SER A 43 -1.08 10.66 7.57
C SER A 43 -0.18 11.06 6.39
N GLY A 44 -0.04 10.19 5.39
CA GLY A 44 0.66 10.50 4.14
C GLY A 44 0.08 11.72 3.42
N LEU A 45 -1.24 11.85 3.35
CA LEU A 45 -1.88 13.01 2.73
C LEU A 45 -1.67 14.28 3.54
N ILE A 46 -1.67 14.18 4.87
CA ILE A 46 -1.43 15.33 5.75
C ILE A 46 0.01 15.87 5.59
N TYR A 47 1.01 14.98 5.59
CA TYR A 47 2.42 15.40 5.60
C TYR A 47 3.04 15.60 4.21
N ARG A 48 2.52 14.93 3.18
CA ARG A 48 3.06 15.01 1.81
C ARG A 48 2.11 15.70 0.82
N GLY A 49 0.88 16.00 1.25
CA GLY A 49 -0.14 16.56 0.40
C GLY A 49 -0.63 15.59 -0.68
N PRO A 50 -1.51 16.06 -1.59
CA PRO A 50 -2.09 15.25 -2.66
C PRO A 50 -1.06 14.76 -3.69
N LYS A 51 0.12 15.38 -3.77
CA LYS A 51 1.22 14.95 -4.66
C LYS A 51 1.62 13.49 -4.43
N LEU A 52 1.55 13.01 -3.18
CA LEU A 52 1.85 11.62 -2.84
C LEU A 52 1.03 10.62 -3.67
N ILE A 53 -0.23 10.94 -3.95
CA ILE A 53 -1.11 10.07 -4.76
C ILE A 53 -0.52 9.92 -6.17
N ASN A 54 -0.12 11.03 -6.80
CA ASN A 54 0.48 11.01 -8.13
C ASN A 54 1.82 10.27 -8.15
N ASP A 55 2.64 10.45 -7.11
CA ASP A 55 3.93 9.76 -7.01
C ASP A 55 3.74 8.23 -6.90
N ILE A 56 2.76 7.77 -6.10
CA ILE A 56 2.39 6.35 -5.99
C ILE A 56 1.88 5.80 -7.33
N LEU A 57 0.97 6.54 -8.00
CA LEU A 57 0.39 6.10 -9.26
C LEU A 57 1.44 5.98 -10.37
N LYS A 58 2.37 6.94 -10.47
CA LYS A 58 3.44 6.93 -11.48
C LYS A 58 4.38 5.74 -11.32
N ALA A 59 4.79 5.43 -10.09
CA ALA A 59 5.65 4.29 -9.80
C ALA A 59 5.00 2.97 -10.29
N ARG A 60 3.68 2.85 -10.11
CA ARG A 60 2.90 1.68 -10.53
C ARG A 60 2.74 1.49 -12.04
N THR A 61 2.86 2.57 -12.83
CA THR A 61 2.70 2.55 -14.30
C THR A 61 3.98 2.23 -15.07
N THR A 62 5.10 1.96 -14.39
CA THR A 62 6.29 1.46 -15.07
C THR A 62 6.12 -0.04 -15.34
N PRO A 63 6.21 -0.50 -16.60
CA PRO A 63 6.06 -1.91 -16.95
C PRO A 63 7.14 -2.81 -16.35
#